data_AF-A0A644XAJ1-F1
#
_entry.id   AF-A0A644XAJ1-F1
#
_cell.length_a   1.000
_cell.length_b   1.000
_cell.length_c   1.000
_cell.angle_alpha   90.00
_cell.angle_beta   90.00
_cell.angle_gamma   90.00
#
_symmetry.space_group_name_H-M   'P 1'
#
loop_
_entity.id
_entity.type
_entity.pdbx_description
1 polymer ?
#
loop_
_entity_poly.entity_id
_entity_poly.type
_entity_poly.pdbx_seq_one_letter_code
_entity_poly.pdbx_strand_id
1 'polypeptide(L)'
;MSCRRLLVTNNPLLRNAVPSCDFIDGNPLAVLLRSRDYVHLGWILLSHPLYGNLRPHQHPYRSILLERPDGEPRPALDLQSLEYVENALGVYSAEKERILSDKGMPEGVRDDFAVIDAELMKESLSRYGLWPRESLKTDLLKGGEG
;
A
#
# COMPACT_ATOMS: atom_id res chain seq x y z
N MET A 1 -13.14 16.11 14.53
CA MET A 1 -12.99 16.06 13.05
C MET A 1 -12.70 14.62 12.69
N SER A 2 -13.44 14.02 11.76
CA SER A 2 -13.44 12.57 11.51
C SER A 2 -12.83 12.24 10.15
N CYS A 3 -11.54 12.49 9.94
CA CYS A 3 -10.92 12.21 8.64
C CYS A 3 -11.15 10.76 8.19
N ARG A 4 -11.50 10.57 6.91
CA ARG A 4 -11.64 9.24 6.32
C ARG A 4 -10.26 8.76 5.92
N ARG A 5 -9.92 7.50 6.22
CA ARG A 5 -8.62 6.91 5.89
C ARG A 5 -8.81 5.74 4.94
N LEU A 6 -7.86 5.53 4.03
CA LEU A 6 -7.92 4.48 3.00
C LEU A 6 -6.53 3.91 2.76
N LEU A 7 -6.43 2.58 2.76
CA LEU A 7 -5.24 1.87 2.29
C LEU A 7 -5.43 1.49 0.82
N VAL A 8 -4.55 1.94 -0.07
CA VAL A 8 -4.48 1.45 -1.45
C VAL A 8 -3.38 0.39 -1.49
N THR A 9 -3.70 -0.83 -1.91
CA THR A 9 -2.75 -1.95 -1.85
C THR A 9 -3.02 -3.03 -2.88
N ASN A 10 -1.98 -3.72 -3.34
CA ASN A 10 -2.09 -4.99 -4.07
C ASN A 10 -1.75 -6.21 -3.19
N ASN A 11 -1.55 -6.01 -1.89
CA ASN A 11 -1.22 -7.07 -0.94
C ASN A 11 -2.50 -7.78 -0.44
N PRO A 12 -2.69 -9.08 -0.74
CA PRO A 12 -3.89 -9.80 -0.33
C PRO A 12 -4.02 -9.95 1.19
N LEU A 13 -2.90 -9.99 1.93
CA LEU A 13 -2.91 -10.06 3.39
C LEU A 13 -3.55 -8.80 3.99
N LEU A 14 -3.12 -7.63 3.51
CA LEU A 14 -3.64 -6.34 3.99
C LEU A 14 -5.07 -6.06 3.53
N ARG A 15 -5.46 -6.54 2.34
CA ARG A 15 -6.85 -6.49 1.87
C ARG A 15 -7.83 -7.10 2.87
N ASN A 16 -7.47 -8.26 3.41
CA ASN A 16 -8.32 -8.98 4.36
C ASN A 16 -8.29 -8.35 5.77
N ALA A 17 -7.17 -7.71 6.11
CA ALA A 17 -6.89 -7.20 7.43
C ALA A 17 -7.40 -5.76 7.67
N VAL A 18 -7.42 -4.92 6.63
CA VAL A 18 -7.74 -3.48 6.75
C VAL A 18 -9.12 -3.21 6.14
N PRO A 19 -10.14 -2.84 6.94
CA PRO A 19 -11.51 -2.67 6.44
C PRO A 19 -11.67 -1.56 5.39
N SER A 20 -10.92 -0.47 5.51
CA SER A 20 -10.94 0.64 4.56
C SER A 20 -9.79 0.50 3.57
N CYS A 21 -10.01 -0.38 2.59
CA CYS A 21 -9.02 -0.77 1.60
C CYS A 21 -9.55 -0.61 0.17
N ASP A 22 -8.74 -0.03 -0.72
CA ASP A 22 -8.88 -0.14 -2.17
C ASP A 22 -7.85 -1.14 -2.69
N PHE A 23 -8.32 -2.33 -3.04
CA PHE A 23 -7.46 -3.42 -3.49
C PHE A 23 -7.25 -3.36 -5.01
N ILE A 24 -5.99 -3.43 -5.42
CA ILE A 24 -5.56 -3.33 -6.81
C ILE A 24 -5.08 -4.70 -7.28
N ASP A 25 -5.81 -5.30 -8.22
CA ASP A 25 -5.33 -6.46 -8.97
C ASP A 25 -4.31 -5.99 -10.02
N GLY A 26 -3.07 -5.82 -9.57
CA GLY A 26 -2.00 -5.25 -10.38
C GLY A 26 -0.66 -5.24 -9.66
N ASN A 27 0.34 -4.66 -10.32
CA ASN A 27 1.69 -4.56 -9.78
C ASN A 27 1.86 -3.28 -8.92
N PRO A 28 3.01 -3.07 -8.26
CA PRO A 28 3.28 -1.86 -7.47
C PRO A 28 3.04 -0.53 -8.19
N LEU A 29 3.27 -0.48 -9.52
CA LEU A 29 3.05 0.73 -10.31
C LEU A 29 1.55 1.07 -10.40
N ALA A 30 0.67 0.06 -10.49
CA ALA A 30 -0.77 0.28 -10.47
C ALA A 30 -1.25 0.87 -9.14
N VAL A 31 -0.68 0.43 -8.00
CA VAL A 31 -0.95 0.99 -6.66
C VAL A 31 -0.53 2.47 -6.58
N LEU A 32 0.64 2.80 -7.13
CA LEU A 32 1.14 4.18 -7.17
C LEU A 32 0.25 5.09 -8.03
N LEU A 33 -0.14 4.62 -9.22
CA LEU A 33 -1.05 5.36 -10.10
C LEU A 33 -2.38 5.63 -9.42
N ARG A 34 -2.96 4.61 -8.78
CA ARG A 34 -4.21 4.74 -8.05
C ARG A 34 -4.10 5.73 -6.89
N SER A 35 -2.98 5.69 -6.16
CA SER A 35 -2.72 6.63 -5.07
C SER A 35 -2.61 8.07 -5.56
N ARG A 36 -1.97 8.31 -6.72
CA ARG A 36 -1.92 9.63 -7.36
C ARG A 36 -3.33 10.11 -7.75
N ASP A 37 -4.17 9.24 -8.30
CA ASP A 37 -5.54 9.59 -8.63
C ASP A 37 -6.33 10.05 -7.38
N TYR A 38 -6.12 9.40 -6.23
CA TYR A 38 -6.68 9.87 -4.96
C TYR A 38 -6.11 11.23 -4.52
N VAL A 39 -4.80 11.45 -4.66
CA VAL A 39 -4.19 12.76 -4.37
C VAL A 39 -4.82 13.87 -5.22
N HIS A 40 -5.04 13.63 -6.51
CA HIS A 40 -5.77 14.58 -7.37
C HIS A 40 -7.23 14.83 -6.94
N LEU A 41 -7.84 13.90 -6.20
CA LEU A 41 -9.16 14.06 -5.60
C LEU A 41 -9.14 14.74 -4.22
N GLY A 42 -7.97 15.27 -3.80
CA GLY A 42 -7.80 15.98 -2.53
C GLY A 42 -7.50 15.07 -1.34
N TRP A 43 -7.03 13.84 -1.58
CA TRP A 43 -6.49 12.99 -0.51
C TRP A 43 -5.03 13.35 -0.22
N ILE A 44 -4.61 13.11 1.02
CA ILE A 44 -3.27 13.37 1.52
C ILE A 44 -2.59 12.04 1.84
N LEU A 45 -1.32 11.89 1.47
CA LEU A 45 -0.52 10.72 1.83
C LEU A 45 -0.19 10.73 3.33
N LEU A 46 -0.42 9.60 3.99
CA LEU A 46 -0.05 9.35 5.39
C LEU A 46 1.18 8.44 5.52
N SER A 47 1.59 7.80 4.42
CA SER A 47 2.79 6.99 4.32
C SER A 47 3.57 7.37 3.08
N HIS A 48 4.91 7.33 3.16
CA HIS A 48 5.75 7.59 2.00
C HIS A 48 5.55 6.48 0.94
N PRO A 49 5.39 6.79 -0.37
CA PRO A 49 5.12 5.78 -1.40
C PRO A 49 6.28 4.80 -1.66
N LEU A 50 7.51 5.19 -1.33
CA LEU A 50 8.71 4.36 -1.42
C LEU A 50 9.11 3.78 -0.06
N TYR A 51 9.51 2.50 -0.04
CA TYR A 51 10.06 1.84 1.15
C TYR A 51 11.58 1.97 1.18
N GLY A 52 12.06 3.15 1.58
CA GLY A 52 13.50 3.44 1.64
C GLY A 52 14.19 3.12 0.31
N ASN A 53 15.19 2.24 0.35
CA ASN A 53 15.99 1.86 -0.81
C ASN A 53 15.44 0.66 -1.62
N LEU A 54 14.24 0.14 -1.29
CA LEU A 54 13.65 -0.98 -2.03
C LEU A 54 13.33 -0.57 -3.48
N ARG A 55 13.91 -1.32 -4.41
CA ARG A 55 13.79 -1.11 -5.85
C ARG A 55 12.57 -1.85 -6.42
N PRO A 56 12.06 -1.42 -7.59
CA PRO A 56 10.87 -2.02 -8.21
C PRO A 56 10.99 -3.53 -8.48
N HIS A 57 12.20 -4.03 -8.70
CA HIS A 57 12.49 -5.45 -8.96
C HIS A 57 12.67 -6.30 -7.69
N GLN A 58 12.53 -5.72 -6.49
CA GLN A 58 12.80 -6.42 -5.22
C GLN A 58 11.54 -6.82 -4.46
N HIS A 59 10.38 -6.21 -4.75
CA HIS A 59 9.17 -6.44 -3.97
C HIS A 59 7.92 -6.37 -4.85
N PRO A 60 7.08 -7.44 -4.90
CA PRO A 60 5.89 -7.46 -5.75
C PRO A 60 4.70 -6.71 -5.14
N TYR A 61 4.74 -6.47 -3.83
CA TYR A 61 3.68 -5.75 -3.12
C TYR A 61 4.02 -4.30 -2.81
N ARG A 62 2.97 -3.49 -2.78
CA ARG A 62 2.99 -2.07 -2.43
C ARG A 62 1.69 -1.70 -1.74
N SER A 63 1.83 -0.92 -0.68
CA SER A 63 0.72 -0.42 0.12
C SER A 63 0.95 1.05 0.48
N ILE A 64 -0.07 1.88 0.30
CA ILE A 64 -0.02 3.33 0.52
C ILE A 64 -1.25 3.74 1.32
N LEU A 65 -1.02 4.37 2.47
CA LEU A 65 -2.07 4.90 3.32
C LEU A 65 -2.33 6.36 2.99
N LEU A 66 -3.60 6.72 2.84
CA LEU A 66 -4.07 8.08 2.57
C LEU A 66 -5.17 8.48 3.55
N GLU A 67 -5.37 9.78 3.70
CA GLU A 67 -6.57 10.34 4.32
C GLU A 67 -7.26 11.38 3.44
N ARG A 68 -8.57 11.50 3.63
CA ARG A 68 -9.36 12.58 3.08
C ARG A 68 -9.69 13.55 4.21
N PRO A 69 -9.26 14.82 4.10
CA PRO A 69 -9.71 15.87 5.00
C PRO A 69 -11.23 15.98 5.00
N ASP A 70 -11.79 16.11 6.19
CA ASP A 70 -13.23 16.36 6.38
C ASP A 70 -13.55 17.85 6.17
N GLY A 71 -14.83 18.14 5.92
CA GLY A 71 -15.36 19.51 5.97
C GLY A 71 -15.26 20.30 4.68
N GLU A 72 -14.53 19.80 3.68
CA GLU A 72 -14.45 20.44 2.36
C GLU A 72 -14.96 19.50 1.25
N PRO A 73 -15.97 19.91 0.45
CA PRO A 73 -16.47 19.09 -0.65
C PRO A 73 -15.42 18.92 -1.76
N ARG A 74 -14.48 19.86 -1.88
CA ARG A 74 -13.31 19.80 -2.77
C ARG A 74 -12.09 20.28 -2.00
N PRO A 75 -11.42 19.39 -1.25
CA PRO A 75 -10.18 19.74 -0.56
C PRO A 75 -9.16 20.28 -1.55
N ALA A 76 -8.34 21.23 -1.11
CA ALA A 76 -7.19 21.67 -1.89
C ALA A 76 -6.24 20.49 -2.17
N LEU A 77 -5.60 20.51 -3.34
CA LEU A 77 -4.57 19.54 -3.70
C LEU A 77 -3.37 19.70 -2.75
N ASP A 78 -2.98 18.62 -2.09
CA ASP A 78 -1.77 18.58 -1.29
C ASP A 78 -0.54 18.40 -2.19
N LEU A 79 0.19 19.48 -2.43
CA LEU A 79 1.32 19.50 -3.37
C LEU A 79 2.47 18.60 -2.92
N GLN A 80 2.67 18.43 -1.61
CA GLN A 80 3.70 17.54 -1.07
C GLN A 80 3.37 16.08 -1.36
N SER A 81 2.12 15.66 -1.14
CA SER A 81 1.62 14.34 -1.50
C SER A 81 1.77 14.06 -3.00
N LEU A 82 1.46 15.07 -3.83
CA LEU A 82 1.63 14.97 -5.27
C LEU A 82 3.11 14.78 -5.64
N GLU A 83 4.01 15.60 -5.09
CA GLU A 83 5.44 15.48 -5.33
C GLU A 83 5.97 14.09 -4.95
N TYR A 84 5.59 13.56 -3.78
CA TYR A 84 6.04 12.25 -3.33
C TYR A 84 5.55 11.11 -4.22
N VAL A 85 4.28 11.13 -4.65
CA VAL A 85 3.76 10.07 -5.52
C VAL A 85 4.32 10.18 -6.94
N GLU A 86 4.52 11.37 -7.48
CA GLU A 86 5.13 11.58 -8.79
C GLU A 86 6.60 11.14 -8.82
N ASN A 87 7.37 11.45 -7.76
CA ASN A 87 8.74 10.98 -7.62
C ASN A 87 8.81 9.44 -7.57
N ALA A 88 7.90 8.80 -6.83
CA ALA A 88 7.83 7.34 -6.77
C ALA A 88 7.40 6.73 -8.13
N LEU A 89 6.44 7.34 -8.82
CA LEU A 89 6.03 6.96 -10.16
C LEU A 89 7.21 7.06 -11.15
N GLY A 90 8.05 8.10 -11.04
CA GLY A 90 9.26 8.24 -11.85
C GLY A 90 10.22 7.06 -11.68
N VAL A 91 10.48 6.66 -10.43
CA VAL A 91 11.33 5.51 -10.12
C VAL A 91 10.76 4.21 -10.70
N TYR A 92 9.47 3.94 -10.49
CA TYR A 92 8.85 2.70 -10.96
C TYR A 92 8.65 2.66 -12.47
N SER A 93 8.36 3.80 -13.10
CA SER A 93 8.19 3.89 -14.55
C SER A 93 9.52 3.67 -15.30
N ALA A 94 10.63 4.16 -14.74
CA ALA A 94 11.97 3.96 -15.30
C ALA A 94 12.38 2.46 -15.32
N GLU A 95 11.84 1.66 -14.41
CA GLU A 95 12.12 0.22 -14.29
C GLU A 95 10.89 -0.65 -14.57
N LYS A 96 9.90 -0.15 -15.32
CA LYS A 96 8.60 -0.81 -15.51
C LYS A 96 8.68 -2.28 -15.94
N GLU A 97 9.64 -2.61 -16.81
CA GLU A 97 9.83 -3.97 -17.35
C GLU A 97 10.50 -4.91 -16.35
N ARG A 98 11.05 -4.37 -15.26
CA ARG A 98 11.73 -5.09 -14.19
C ARG A 98 10.90 -5.15 -12.91
N ILE A 99 9.71 -4.58 -12.90
CA ILE A 99 8.81 -4.64 -11.75
C ILE A 99 8.55 -6.09 -11.41
N LEU A 100 8.83 -6.47 -10.16
CA LEU A 100 8.59 -7.82 -9.70
C LEU A 100 7.09 -8.09 -9.67
N SER A 101 6.66 -9.21 -10.24
CA SER A 101 5.28 -9.67 -10.19
C SER A 101 5.16 -10.86 -9.24
N ASP A 102 4.03 -10.96 -8.55
CA ASP A 102 3.64 -12.13 -7.78
C ASP A 102 3.09 -13.27 -8.67
N LYS A 103 2.77 -13.00 -9.94
CA LYS A 103 2.27 -14.00 -10.89
C LYS A 103 3.34 -15.04 -11.18
N GLY A 104 2.99 -16.32 -11.00
CA GLY A 104 3.92 -17.44 -11.16
C GLY A 104 4.90 -17.61 -9.99
N MET A 105 4.83 -16.76 -8.97
CA MET A 105 5.60 -16.94 -7.73
C MET A 105 4.98 -18.06 -6.88
N PRO A 106 5.80 -18.95 -6.29
CA PRO A 106 5.32 -19.95 -5.33
C PRO A 106 4.57 -19.30 -4.18
N GLU A 107 3.53 -19.97 -3.68
CA GLU A 107 2.62 -19.43 -2.65
C GLU A 107 3.37 -19.02 -1.38
N GLY A 108 4.23 -19.87 -0.81
CA GLY A 108 4.99 -19.51 0.38
C GLY A 108 5.90 -18.28 0.20
N VAL A 109 6.54 -18.13 -0.97
CA VAL A 109 7.37 -16.95 -1.28
C VAL A 109 6.50 -15.69 -1.39
N ARG A 110 5.32 -15.84 -1.98
CA ARG A 110 4.33 -14.77 -2.09
C ARG A 110 3.86 -14.31 -0.72
N ASP A 111 3.55 -15.25 0.16
CA ASP A 111 3.11 -14.98 1.52
C ASP A 111 4.19 -14.28 2.34
N ASP A 112 5.46 -14.70 2.19
CA ASP A 112 6.59 -14.02 2.83
C ASP A 112 6.68 -12.54 2.41
N PHE A 113 6.55 -12.24 1.11
CA PHE A 113 6.51 -10.86 0.63
C PHE A 113 5.29 -10.10 1.16
N ALA A 114 4.13 -10.75 1.24
CA ALA A 114 2.92 -10.14 1.79
C ALA A 114 3.10 -9.76 3.27
N VAL A 115 3.78 -10.59 4.06
CA VAL A 115 4.13 -10.32 5.45
C VAL A 115 5.14 -9.18 5.57
N ILE A 116 6.16 -9.15 4.70
CA ILE A 116 7.16 -8.07 4.69
C ILE A 116 6.50 -6.72 4.43
N ASP A 117 5.63 -6.63 3.40
CA ASP A 117 4.88 -5.40 3.09
C ASP A 117 3.98 -4.97 4.25
N ALA A 118 3.30 -5.92 4.91
CA ALA A 118 2.48 -5.62 6.07
C ALA A 118 3.30 -5.11 7.26
N GLU A 119 4.46 -5.69 7.55
CA GLU A 119 5.34 -5.21 8.62
C GLU A 119 5.90 -3.80 8.31
N LEU A 120 6.22 -3.50 7.04
CA LEU A 120 6.61 -2.16 6.61
C LEU A 120 5.49 -1.13 6.81
N MET A 121 4.22 -1.53 6.66
CA MET A 121 3.06 -0.66 6.85
C MET A 121 2.57 -0.57 8.30
N LYS A 122 3.02 -1.47 9.16
CA LYS A 122 2.49 -1.64 10.52
C LYS A 122 2.54 -0.39 11.37
N GLU A 123 3.64 0.35 11.34
CA GLU A 123 3.77 1.58 12.12
C GLU A 123 2.73 2.61 11.67
N SER A 124 2.62 2.87 10.36
CA SER A 124 1.65 3.80 9.80
C SER A 124 0.22 3.35 10.11
N LEU A 125 -0.13 2.10 9.83
CA LEU A 125 -1.47 1.58 10.10
C LEU A 125 -1.82 1.64 11.59
N SER A 126 -0.86 1.34 12.49
CA SER A 126 -1.08 1.41 13.94
C SER A 126 -1.29 2.85 14.41
N ARG A 127 -0.45 3.78 13.94
CA ARG A 127 -0.55 5.21 14.25
C ARG A 127 -1.93 5.78 13.92
N TYR A 128 -2.53 5.29 12.83
CA TYR A 128 -3.84 5.75 12.36
C TYR A 128 -4.99 4.81 12.72
N GLY A 129 -4.77 3.83 13.62
CA GLY A 129 -5.82 2.96 14.16
C GLY A 129 -6.44 2.00 13.15
N LEU A 130 -5.73 1.68 12.07
CA LEU A 130 -6.13 0.74 11.02
C LEU A 130 -5.43 -0.62 11.11
N TRP A 131 -4.45 -0.77 12.02
CA TRP A 131 -3.80 -2.06 12.24
C TRP A 131 -4.75 -3.02 12.99
N PRO A 132 -4.89 -4.28 12.54
CA PRO A 132 -5.70 -5.27 13.24
C PRO A 132 -5.17 -5.49 14.66
N ARG A 133 -6.06 -5.46 15.66
CA ARG A 133 -5.69 -5.72 17.07
C ARG A 133 -5.35 -7.19 17.33
N GLU A 134 -5.76 -8.10 16.44
CA GLU A 134 -5.49 -9.53 16.53
C GLU A 134 -4.59 -9.94 15.36
N SER A 135 -3.47 -10.54 15.73
CA SER A 135 -2.25 -10.68 14.96
C SER A 135 -2.42 -11.42 13.62
N LEU A 136 -1.87 -10.82 12.56
CA LEU A 136 -1.53 -11.48 11.27
C LEU A 136 -0.68 -12.76 11.44
N LYS A 137 -0.23 -13.08 12.66
CA LYS A 137 0.53 -14.30 13.01
C LYS A 137 -0.31 -15.56 13.11
N THR A 138 -1.62 -15.47 13.35
CA THR A 138 -2.43 -16.67 13.69
C THR A 138 -2.77 -17.52 12.46
N ASP A 139 -2.85 -16.90 11.28
CA ASP A 139 -3.24 -17.61 10.04
C ASP A 139 -2.03 -18.24 9.32
N LEU A 140 -0.83 -17.69 9.50
CA LEU A 140 0.42 -18.23 8.94
C LEU A 140 0.88 -19.55 9.59
N LEU A 141 0.45 -19.84 10.82
CA LEU A 141 0.79 -21.08 11.53
C LEU A 141 -0.20 -22.24 11.30
N LYS A 142 -1.30 -22.01 10.57
CA LYS A 142 -2.33 -23.03 10.31
C LYS A 142 -2.24 -23.69 8.93
N GLY A 143 -1.37 -23.21 8.04
CA GLY A 143 -1.22 -23.75 6.68
C GLY A 143 -0.20 -24.89 6.53
N GLY A 144 0.41 -25.37 7.63
CA GLY A 144 1.51 -26.33 7.62
C GLY A 144 1.17 -27.76 8.07
N GLU A 145 -0.11 -28.10 8.21
CA GLU A 145 -0.55 -29.47 8.46
C GLU A 145 -1.66 -29.84 7.47
N GLY A 146 -1.28 -30.54 6.40
CA GLY A 146 -2.15 -31.08 5.36
C GLY A 146 -1.38 -32.00 4.43
#